data_AF-A0A531JD98-F1
#
_entry.id   AF-A0A531JD98-F1
#
_cell.length_a   1.000
_cell.length_b   1.000
_cell.length_c   1.000
_cell.angle_alpha   90.00
_cell.angle_beta   90.00
_cell.angle_gamma   90.00
#
_symmetry.space_group_name_H-M   'P 1'
#
loop_
_entity.id
_entity.type
_entity.pdbx_description
1 polymer ?
#
loop_
_entity_poly.entity_id
_entity_poly.type
_entity_poly.pdbx_seq_one_letter_code
_entity_poly.pdbx_strand_id
1 'polypeptide(L)'
;PPDYFDAIVCNGVFMKSAIETREEAEPSFSACVHCLRPGGWFILGWNDTDDLRPYPPSDSPVLAALTRTSFPPLGTSEHRTDTSYRHTFTFYRKPYD
;
A
#
# COMPACT_ATOMS: atom_id res chain seq x y z
N PRO A 1 10.31 -0.54 14.99
CA PRO A 1 9.92 -1.52 16.03
C PRO A 1 8.63 -2.22 15.62
N PRO A 2 8.38 -3.48 16.03
CA PRO A 2 7.09 -4.12 15.82
C PRO A 2 5.95 -3.31 16.47
N ASP A 3 4.78 -3.36 15.86
CA ASP A 3 3.52 -2.85 16.41
C ASP A 3 3.56 -1.40 16.96
N TYR A 4 4.34 -0.54 16.31
CA TYR A 4 4.64 0.80 16.82
C TYR A 4 3.91 1.90 16.08
N PHE A 5 3.94 1.88 14.75
CA PHE A 5 3.43 2.99 13.95
C PHE A 5 1.90 2.93 13.86
N ASP A 6 1.27 4.09 14.08
CA ASP A 6 -0.16 4.31 13.79
C ASP A 6 -0.48 4.25 12.31
N ALA A 7 0.47 4.67 11.48
CA ALA A 7 0.35 4.72 10.04
C ALA A 7 1.72 4.57 9.38
N ILE A 8 1.73 3.91 8.22
CA ILE A 8 2.86 3.88 7.30
C ILE A 8 2.34 4.26 5.91
N VAL A 9 2.99 5.25 5.31
CA VAL A 9 2.70 5.72 3.95
C VAL A 9 3.79 5.20 3.02
N CYS A 10 3.45 4.18 2.24
CA CYS A 10 4.29 3.62 1.20
C CYS A 10 3.94 4.30 -0.13
N ASN A 11 4.50 5.48 -0.36
CA ASN A 11 4.19 6.33 -1.51
C ASN A 11 5.45 6.66 -2.31
N GLY A 12 5.38 6.58 -3.64
CA GLY A 12 6.49 6.95 -4.50
C GLY A 12 7.66 5.96 -4.52
N VAL A 13 7.45 4.74 -4.03
CA VAL A 13 8.48 3.68 -4.00
C VAL A 13 8.09 2.41 -4.75
N PHE A 14 6.79 2.09 -4.86
CA PHE A 14 6.30 0.95 -5.65
C PHE A 14 6.15 1.36 -7.12
N MET A 15 7.27 1.36 -7.85
CA MET A 15 7.37 1.81 -9.25
C MET A 15 8.60 1.19 -9.91
N LYS A 16 8.61 1.12 -11.25
CA LYS A 16 9.72 0.52 -12.03
C LYS A 16 11.10 1.17 -11.85
N SER A 17 11.22 2.31 -11.16
CA SER A 17 12.50 2.98 -10.88
C SER A 17 12.94 2.90 -9.41
N ALA A 18 12.23 2.13 -8.58
CA ALA A 18 12.52 1.98 -7.16
C ALA A 18 12.32 0.51 -6.74
N ILE A 19 11.19 0.17 -6.12
CA ILE A 19 10.82 -1.22 -5.86
C ILE A 19 10.12 -1.74 -7.11
N GLU A 20 10.87 -2.39 -8.00
CA GLU A 20 10.42 -2.79 -9.34
C GLU A 20 9.96 -4.26 -9.40
N THR A 21 10.43 -5.10 -8.47
CA THR A 21 10.16 -6.54 -8.51
C THR A 21 9.30 -6.99 -7.33
N ARG A 22 8.67 -8.15 -7.46
CA ARG A 22 7.94 -8.78 -6.36
C ARG A 22 8.89 -9.16 -5.23
N GLU A 23 10.08 -9.61 -5.57
CA GLU A 23 11.13 -10.02 -4.66
C GLU A 23 11.61 -8.86 -3.77
N GLU A 24 11.53 -7.62 -4.25
CA GLU A 24 11.80 -6.41 -3.47
C GLU A 24 10.56 -5.91 -2.71
N ALA A 25 9.39 -5.97 -3.34
CA ALA A 25 8.15 -5.42 -2.81
C ALA A 25 7.62 -6.20 -1.61
N GLU A 26 7.53 -7.53 -1.69
CA GLU A 26 6.91 -8.32 -0.62
C GLU A 26 7.67 -8.23 0.72
N PRO A 27 9.02 -8.31 0.76
CA PRO A 27 9.76 -8.08 2.01
C PRO A 27 9.59 -6.65 2.55
N SER A 28 9.52 -5.66 1.65
CA SER A 28 9.31 -4.26 2.03
C SER A 28 7.94 -4.05 2.66
N PHE A 29 6.87 -4.57 2.03
CA PHE A 29 5.53 -4.53 2.58
C PHE A 29 5.45 -5.29 3.91
N SER A 30 6.07 -6.47 3.99
CA SER A 30 6.08 -7.28 5.21
C SER A 30 6.75 -6.54 6.38
N ALA A 31 7.89 -5.89 6.13
CA ALA A 31 8.56 -5.07 7.14
C ALA A 31 7.69 -3.89 7.61
N CYS A 32 6.97 -3.24 6.70
CA CYS A 32 6.01 -2.20 7.05
C CYS A 32 4.85 -2.75 7.91
N VAL A 33 4.22 -3.84 7.48
CA VAL A 33 3.10 -4.47 8.21
C VAL A 33 3.53 -4.96 9.60
N HIS A 34 4.75 -5.48 9.72
CA HIS A 34 5.33 -5.86 11.01
C HIS A 34 5.46 -4.66 11.96
N CYS A 35 5.84 -3.49 11.45
CA CYS A 35 6.01 -2.28 12.26
C CYS A 35 4.70 -1.53 12.55
N LEU A 36 3.61 -1.83 11.83
CA LEU A 36 2.28 -1.27 12.10
C LEU A 36 1.67 -1.91 13.33
N ARG A 37 1.10 -1.09 14.23
CA ARG A 37 0.27 -1.61 15.32
C ARG A 37 -1.01 -2.25 14.80
N PRO A 38 -1.67 -3.15 15.57
CA PRO A 38 -3.01 -3.63 15.22
C PRO A 38 -3.98 -2.47 14.99
N GLY A 39 -4.73 -2.52 13.89
CA GLY A 39 -5.54 -1.41 13.42
C GLY A 39 -4.77 -0.24 12.78
N GLY A 40 -3.45 -0.28 12.69
CA GLY A 40 -2.65 0.76 12.05
C GLY A 40 -2.95 0.88 10.55
N TRP A 41 -2.76 2.07 9.99
CA TRP A 41 -3.01 2.34 8.57
C TRP A 41 -1.81 2.00 7.71
N PHE A 42 -2.01 1.20 6.67
CA PHE A 42 -1.07 1.09 5.56
C PHE A 42 -1.66 1.78 4.35
N ILE A 43 -0.93 2.75 3.78
CA ILE A 43 -1.37 3.54 2.64
C ILE A 43 -0.39 3.30 1.50
N LEU A 44 -0.86 2.68 0.42
CA LEU A 44 -0.05 2.43 -0.77
C LEU A 44 -0.36 3.48 -1.84
N GLY A 45 0.65 4.24 -2.24
CA GLY A 45 0.61 5.08 -3.44
C GLY A 45 1.27 4.37 -4.62
N TRP A 46 0.53 4.19 -5.71
CA TRP A 46 0.98 3.48 -6.91
C TRP A 46 0.38 4.09 -8.18
N ASN A 47 1.00 3.85 -9.33
CA ASN A 47 0.48 4.35 -10.61
C ASN A 47 -0.44 3.30 -11.24
N ASP A 48 -1.68 3.67 -11.55
CA ASP A 48 -2.66 2.79 -12.20
C ASP A 48 -2.46 2.77 -13.74
N THR A 49 -1.24 2.43 -14.12
CA THR A 49 -0.77 2.24 -15.50
C THR A 49 0.29 1.14 -15.55
N ASP A 50 0.20 0.24 -16.54
CA ASP A 50 1.13 -0.89 -16.69
C ASP A 50 2.57 -0.46 -16.99
N ASP A 51 2.74 0.74 -17.57
CA ASP A 51 4.06 1.27 -17.88
C ASP A 51 4.87 1.64 -16.64
N LEU A 52 4.21 1.98 -15.53
CA LEU A 52 4.87 2.51 -14.33
C LEU A 52 4.75 1.61 -13.11
N ARG A 53 3.75 0.72 -13.05
CA ARG A 53 3.60 -0.21 -11.94
C ARG A 53 4.48 -1.47 -12.13
N PRO A 54 5.14 -1.96 -11.07
CA PRO A 54 5.85 -3.24 -11.05
C PRO A 54 4.94 -4.41 -11.45
N TYR A 55 3.82 -4.53 -10.72
CA TYR A 55 2.78 -5.52 -10.89
C TYR A 55 1.48 -5.01 -10.22
N PRO A 56 0.31 -5.63 -10.46
CA PRO A 56 -0.91 -5.23 -9.77
C PRO A 56 -0.80 -5.41 -8.24
N PRO A 57 -1.06 -4.38 -7.41
CA PRO A 57 -1.04 -4.53 -5.95
C PRO A 57 -2.00 -5.60 -5.40
N SER A 58 -3.07 -5.89 -6.14
CA SER A 58 -4.02 -6.97 -5.84
C SER A 58 -3.38 -8.35 -5.76
N ASP A 59 -2.21 -8.52 -6.38
CA ASP A 59 -1.54 -9.80 -6.47
C ASP A 59 -0.56 -10.01 -5.31
N SER A 60 -0.39 -9.03 -4.41
CA SER A 60 0.47 -9.17 -3.24
C SER A 60 -0.23 -9.97 -2.13
N PRO A 61 0.30 -11.13 -1.71
CA PRO A 61 -0.23 -11.86 -0.55
C PRO A 61 -0.08 -11.07 0.75
N VAL A 62 0.96 -10.25 0.90
CA VAL A 62 1.15 -9.40 2.09
C VAL A 62 0.06 -8.35 2.18
N LEU A 63 -0.26 -7.66 1.08
CA LEU A 63 -1.34 -6.67 1.06
C LEU A 63 -2.72 -7.34 1.20
N ALA A 64 -2.90 -8.56 0.67
CA ALA A 64 -4.13 -9.34 0.82
C ALA A 64 -4.42 -9.76 2.27
N ALA A 65 -3.40 -9.82 3.14
CA ALA A 65 -3.57 -10.08 4.57
C ALA A 65 -4.07 -8.84 5.35
N LEU A 66 -4.07 -7.65 4.73
CA LEU A 66 -4.62 -6.44 5.32
C LEU A 66 -6.10 -6.26 4.96
N THR A 67 -6.83 -5.49 5.76
CA THR A 67 -8.22 -5.15 5.47
C THR A 67 -8.30 -3.87 4.67
N ARG A 68 -8.74 -3.95 3.41
CA ARG A 68 -9.04 -2.77 2.58
C ARG A 68 -10.17 -1.97 3.24
N THR A 69 -9.88 -0.74 3.67
CA THR A 69 -10.75 0.03 4.58
C THR A 69 -11.04 1.40 4.01
N SER A 70 -12.29 1.85 4.09
CA SER A 70 -12.68 3.21 3.70
C SER A 70 -11.93 4.25 4.54
N PHE A 71 -11.14 5.11 3.91
CA PHE A 71 -10.43 6.18 4.58
C PHE A 71 -11.42 7.30 4.95
N PRO A 72 -11.62 7.63 6.24
CA PRO A 72 -12.76 8.46 6.66
C PRO A 72 -12.88 9.81 5.95
N PRO A 73 -11.79 10.57 5.70
CA PRO A 73 -11.88 11.85 4.98
C PRO A 73 -12.34 11.74 3.52
N LEU A 74 -12.15 10.58 2.88
CA LEU A 74 -12.45 10.38 1.45
C LEU A 74 -13.65 9.46 1.20
N GLY A 75 -14.11 8.71 2.21
CA GLY A 75 -15.25 7.80 2.06
C GLY A 75 -15.04 6.64 1.08
N THR A 76 -13.78 6.38 0.69
CA THR A 76 -13.40 5.31 -0.23
C THR A 76 -12.16 4.57 0.30
N SER A 77 -12.03 3.30 -0.06
CA SER A 77 -10.84 2.50 0.22
C SER A 77 -9.77 2.60 -0.86
N GLU A 78 -10.08 3.33 -1.94
CA GLU A 78 -9.13 3.68 -2.98
C GLU A 78 -9.48 5.01 -3.65
N HIS A 79 -8.47 5.84 -3.83
CA HIS A 79 -8.61 7.16 -4.43
C HIS A 79 -7.63 7.32 -5.59
N ARG A 80 -8.16 7.30 -6.81
CA ARG A 80 -7.42 7.61 -8.04
C ARG A 80 -7.47 9.10 -8.31
N THR A 81 -6.30 9.71 -8.45
CA THR A 81 -6.17 11.13 -8.82
C THR A 81 -6.46 11.35 -10.30
N ASP A 82 -6.93 12.55 -10.65
CA ASP A 82 -7.14 12.98 -12.04
C ASP A 82 -5.84 13.51 -12.64
N THR A 83 -4.91 12.59 -12.91
CA THR A 83 -3.59 12.86 -13.50
C THR A 83 -3.28 11.88 -14.61
N SER A 84 -2.34 12.21 -15.49
CA SER A 84 -1.90 11.31 -16.57
C SER A 84 -1.33 9.98 -16.05
N TYR A 85 -0.73 9.98 -14.85
CA TYR A 85 -0.22 8.77 -14.21
C TYR A 85 -1.29 7.96 -13.48
N ARG A 86 -2.52 8.49 -13.36
CA ARG A 86 -3.61 7.89 -12.60
C ARG A 86 -3.13 7.43 -11.22
N HIS A 87 -2.33 8.29 -10.57
CA HIS A 87 -1.75 7.93 -9.28
C HIS A 87 -2.87 7.62 -8.29
N THR A 88 -2.77 6.46 -7.66
CA THR A 88 -3.84 5.83 -6.89
C THR A 88 -3.35 5.53 -5.49
N PHE A 89 -4.15 5.92 -4.50
CA PHE A 89 -3.93 5.59 -3.10
C PHE A 89 -4.90 4.49 -2.71
N THR A 90 -4.38 3.34 -2.26
CA THR A 90 -5.20 2.27 -1.69
C THR A 90 -4.99 2.23 -0.17
N PHE A 91 -6.09 2.17 0.57
CA PHE A 91 -6.10 2.30 2.03
C PHE A 91 -6.39 0.95 2.69
N TYR A 92 -5.51 0.56 3.59
CA TYR A 92 -5.61 -0.69 4.33
C TYR A 92 -5.47 -0.45 5.83
N ARG A 93 -6.06 -1.33 6.62
CA ARG A 93 -5.76 -1.47 8.05
C ARG A 93 -5.15 -2.82 8.33
N LYS A 94 -4.12 -2.84 9.19
CA LYS A 94 -3.69 -4.08 9.83
C LYS A 94 -4.88 -4.61 10.66
N PRO A 95 -5.26 -5.89 10.54
CA PRO A 95 -6.30 -6.46 11.39
C PRO A 95 -6.02 -6.23 12.88
N TYR A 96 -7.07 -6.18 13.68
CA TYR A 96 -6.94 -6.40 15.12
C TYR A 96 -6.83 -7.91 15.29
N ASP A 97 -5.79 -8.38 15.98
CA ASP A 97 -5.69 -9.79 16.39
C ASP A 97 -6.90 -10.20 17.25
#